data_AF-A0A5U9PTI4-F1
#
_entry.id   AF-A0A5U9PTI4-F1
#
_cell.length_a   1.000
_cell.length_b   1.000
_cell.length_c   1.000
_cell.angle_alpha   90.00
_cell.angle_beta   90.00
_cell.angle_gamma   90.00
#
_symmetry.space_group_name_H-M   'P 1'
#
loop_
_entity.id
_entity.type
_entity.pdbx_description
1 polymer ?
#
loop_
_entity_poly.entity_id
_entity_poly.type
_entity_poly.pdbx_seq_one_letter_code
_entity_poly.pdbx_strand_id
1 'polypeptide(L)' 'MKSENKKTSRKITDFLMHGLISVISGWTFILCLYWLLYLNTWTLRIVYIIISILIAGFIIWLLSIFLENDS' A
#
# COMPACT_ATOMS: atom_id res chain seq x y z
N MET A 1 -3.67 15.60 31.31
CA MET A 1 -4.68 14.82 30.55
C MET A 1 -4.68 15.06 29.02
N LYS A 2 -3.72 15.82 28.45
CA LYS A 2 -3.62 16.07 26.98
C LYS A 2 -2.64 15.11 26.27
N SER A 3 -1.78 14.42 27.01
CA SER A 3 -0.75 13.51 26.47
C SER A 3 -1.25 12.08 26.17
N GLU A 4 -2.28 11.60 26.87
CA GLU A 4 -2.89 10.29 26.59
C GLU A 4 -3.62 10.27 25.25
N ASN A 5 -4.37 11.33 24.94
CA ASN A 5 -5.17 11.40 23.73
C ASN A 5 -4.31 11.37 22.45
N LYS A 6 -3.14 12.01 22.45
CA LYS A 6 -2.16 11.93 21.34
C LYS A 6 -1.55 10.53 21.19
N LYS A 7 -1.25 9.85 22.31
CA LYS A 7 -0.70 8.48 22.27
C LYS A 7 -1.73 7.46 21.78
N THR A 8 -3.00 7.64 22.13
CA THR A 8 -4.09 6.75 21.68
C THR A 8 -4.46 7.01 20.22
N SER A 9 -4.55 8.29 19.80
CA SER A 9 -4.79 8.63 18.39
C SER A 9 -3.72 8.02 17.48
N ARG A 10 -2.44 8.22 17.80
CA ARG A 10 -1.31 7.68 17.01
C ARG A 10 -1.35 6.15 16.87
N LYS A 11 -1.77 5.43 17.91
CA LYS A 11 -1.94 3.96 17.86
C LYS A 11 -3.05 3.50 16.93
N ILE A 12 -4.16 4.24 16.87
CA ILE A 12 -5.29 3.91 15.99
C ILE A 12 -4.87 4.15 14.53
N THR A 13 -4.15 5.24 14.29
CA THR A 13 -3.63 5.58 12.97
C THR A 13 -2.63 4.54 12.46
N ASP A 14 -1.69 4.10 13.31
CA ASP A 14 -0.74 3.03 12.97
C ASP A 14 -1.45 1.70 12.64
N PHE A 15 -2.50 1.36 13.41
CA PHE A 15 -3.28 0.14 13.18
C PHE A 15 -4.04 0.17 11.86
N LEU A 16 -4.65 1.31 11.53
CA LEU A 16 -5.30 1.55 10.24
C LEU A 16 -4.28 1.49 9.10
N MET A 17 -3.08 2.06 9.30
CA MET A 17 -2.02 2.04 8.30
C MET A 17 -1.57 0.62 7.98
N HIS A 18 -1.30 -0.20 9.00
CA HIS A 18 -0.97 -1.61 8.82
C HIS A 18 -2.10 -2.39 8.12
N GLY A 19 -3.36 -2.09 8.45
CA GLY A 19 -4.51 -2.68 7.76
C GLY A 19 -4.55 -2.32 6.27
N LEU A 20 -4.40 -1.04 5.93
CA LEU A 20 -4.39 -0.57 4.54
C LEU A 20 -3.21 -1.13 3.75
N ILE A 21 -2.01 -1.18 4.34
CA ILE A 21 -0.83 -1.77 3.72
C ILE A 21 -1.06 -3.27 3.44
N SER A 22 -1.68 -4.00 4.38
CA SER A 22 -2.03 -5.40 4.19
C SER A 22 -3.03 -5.60 3.05
N VAL A 23 -4.04 -4.74 2.93
CA VAL A 23 -5.02 -4.81 1.83
C VAL A 23 -4.34 -4.47 0.49
N ILE A 24 -3.57 -3.38 0.42
CA ILE A 24 -2.88 -2.94 -0.80
C ILE A 24 -1.91 -4.02 -1.28
N SER A 25 -1.12 -4.60 -0.38
CA SER A 25 -0.20 -5.68 -0.73
C SER A 25 -0.92 -6.93 -1.23
N GLY A 26 -2.03 -7.33 -0.60
CA GLY A 26 -2.85 -8.46 -1.06
C GLY A 26 -3.44 -8.23 -2.45
N TRP A 27 -4.00 -7.05 -2.71
CA TRP A 27 -4.50 -6.68 -4.04
C TRP A 27 -3.40 -6.62 -5.09
N THR A 28 -2.24 -6.07 -4.74
CA THR A 28 -1.07 -6.01 -5.62
C THR A 28 -0.60 -7.41 -6.00
N PHE A 29 -0.60 -8.35 -5.04
CA PHE A 29 -0.23 -9.73 -5.30
C PHE A 29 -1.20 -10.42 -6.29
N ILE A 30 -2.51 -10.24 -6.11
CA ILE A 30 -3.52 -10.76 -7.04
C ILE A 30 -3.35 -10.16 -8.44
N LEU A 31 -3.13 -8.84 -8.53
CA LEU A 31 -2.85 -8.14 -9.79
C LEU A 31 -1.59 -8.69 -10.48
N CYS A 32 -0.49 -8.89 -9.75
CA CYS A 32 0.73 -9.49 -10.29
C CYS A 32 0.49 -10.90 -10.83
N LEU A 33 -0.26 -11.74 -10.10
CA LEU A 33 -0.64 -13.07 -10.58
C LEU A 33 -1.54 -13.01 -11.83
N TYR A 34 -2.48 -12.08 -11.86
CA TYR A 34 -3.34 -11.84 -13.02
C TYR A 34 -2.50 -11.50 -14.26
N TRP A 35 -1.58 -10.54 -14.15
CA TRP A 35 -0.69 -10.18 -15.27
C TRP A 35 0.20 -11.34 -15.70
N LEU A 36 0.66 -12.15 -14.75
CA LEU A 36 1.50 -13.32 -15.01
C LEU A 36 0.75 -14.40 -15.81
N LEU A 37 -0.55 -14.60 -15.55
CA LEU A 37 -1.38 -15.59 -16.25
C LEU A 37 -1.99 -15.06 -17.56
N TYR A 38 -2.37 -13.78 -17.61
CA TYR A 38 -3.10 -13.19 -18.72
C TYR A 38 -2.21 -12.84 -19.93
N LEU A 39 -1.02 -12.28 -19.69
CA LEU A 39 -0.16 -11.83 -20.79
C LEU A 39 0.56 -13.01 -21.43
N ASN A 40 0.64 -13.05 -22.76
CA ASN A 40 1.34 -14.13 -23.47
C ASN A 40 2.87 -13.93 -23.50
N THR A 41 3.33 -12.68 -23.41
CA THR A 41 4.75 -12.31 -23.58
C THR A 41 5.44 -12.09 -22.24
N TRP A 42 6.56 -12.77 -22.02
CA TRP A 42 7.35 -12.66 -20.78
C TRP A 42 7.83 -11.23 -20.47
N THR A 43 8.22 -10.46 -21.49
CA THR A 43 8.66 -9.06 -21.31
C THR A 43 7.53 -8.18 -20.76
N LEU A 44 6.31 -8.30 -21.33
CA LEU A 44 5.15 -7.55 -20.87
C LEU A 44 4.77 -7.96 -19.45
N ARG A 45 4.80 -9.26 -19.12
CA ARG A 45 4.54 -9.75 -17.75
C ARG A 45 5.42 -9.03 -16.73
N ILE A 46 6.73 -9.02 -16.96
CA ILE A 46 7.69 -8.42 -16.02
C ILE A 46 7.45 -6.91 -15.91
N VAL A 47 7.23 -6.21 -17.03
CA VAL A 47 6.96 -4.77 -17.03
C VAL A 47 5.71 -4.42 -16.21
N TYR A 48 4.60 -5.13 -16.43
CA TYR A 48 3.36 -4.86 -15.69
C TYR A 48 3.46 -5.22 -14.21
N ILE A 49 4.19 -6.28 -13.85
CA ILE A 49 4.47 -6.63 -12.45
C ILE A 49 5.27 -5.51 -11.77
N ILE A 50 6.36 -5.04 -12.40
CA ILE A 50 7.19 -3.95 -11.86
C ILE A 50 6.37 -2.68 -11.70
N ILE A 51 5.59 -2.29 -12.72
CA ILE A 51 4.73 -1.11 -12.67
C ILE A 51 3.71 -1.23 -11.54
N SER A 52 3.09 -2.41 -11.36
CA SER A 52 2.11 -2.64 -10.28
C SER A 52 2.74 -2.47 -8.90
N ILE A 53 3.94 -2.99 -8.69
CA ILE A 53 4.68 -2.83 -7.43
C ILE A 53 5.06 -1.36 -7.19
N LEU A 54 5.53 -0.65 -8.23
CA LEU A 54 5.88 0.77 -8.13
C LEU A 54 4.65 1.61 -7.78
N ILE A 55 3.50 1.36 -8.42
CA ILE A 55 2.23 2.05 -8.12
C ILE A 55 1.81 1.78 -6.68
N ALA A 56 1.84 0.52 -6.23
CA ALA A 56 1.48 0.16 -4.86
C ALA A 56 2.37 0.87 -3.83
N GLY A 57 3.70 0.90 -4.06
CA GLY A 57 4.64 1.63 -3.23
C GLY A 57 4.38 3.14 -3.21
N PHE A 58 4.06 3.72 -4.37
CA PHE A 58 3.73 5.14 -4.48
C PHE A 58 2.45 5.50 -3.72
N ILE A 59 1.42 4.66 -3.76
CA ILE A 59 0.18 4.84 -2.98
C ILE A 59 0.45 4.79 -1.48
N ILE A 60 1.28 3.83 -1.02
CA ILE A 60 1.66 3.73 0.40
C ILE A 60 2.42 4.98 0.84
N TRP A 61 3.33 5.48 0.00
CA TRP A 61 4.09 6.70 0.28
C TRP A 61 3.18 7.94 0.37
N LEU A 62 2.22 8.08 -0.56
CA LEU A 62 1.22 9.15 -0.50
C LEU A 62 0.34 9.06 0.76
N LEU A 63 -0.11 7.86 1.12
CA LEU A 63 -0.85 7.62 2.36
C LEU A 63 -0.04 8.05 3.59
N SER A 64 1.26 7.75 3.60
CA SER A 64 2.15 8.17 4.70
C SER A 64 2.26 9.68 4.82
N ILE A 65 2.38 10.39 3.70
CA ILE A 65 2.45 11.86 3.71
C ILE A 65 1.12 12.45 4.14
N PHE A 66 0.01 11.93 3.61
CA PHE A 66 -1.32 12.44 3.93
C PHE A 66 -1.62 12.32 5.42
N LEU A 67 -1.24 11.19 6.01
CA LEU A 67 -1.41 10.91 7.43
C LEU A 67 -0.57 11.80 8.34
N GLU A 68 0.68 12.07 7.96
CA GLU A 68 1.55 13.01 8.67
C GLU A 68 0.98 14.45 8.61
N ASN A 69 0.37 14.83 7.49
CA ASN A 69 -0.17 16.17 7.28
C ASN A 69 -1.52 16.41 7.99
N ASP A 70 -2.25 15.33 8.33
CA ASP A 70 -3.51 15.37 9.10
C ASP A 70 -3.29 15.34 10.64
N SER A 71 -2.06 15.09 11.13
CA SER A 71 -1.73 14.93 12.57
C SER A 71 -1.22 16.21 13.26
#